data_AF-A0A6G0AID9-F1
#
_entry.id   AF-A0A6G0AID9-F1
#
_cell.length_a   1.000
_cell.length_b   1.000
_cell.length_c   1.000
_cell.angle_alpha   90.00
_cell.angle_beta   90.00
_cell.angle_gamma   90.00
#
_symmetry.space_group_name_H-M   'P 1'
#
loop_
_entity.id
_entity.type
_entity.pdbx_description
1 polymer ?
#
loop_
_entity_poly.entity_id
_entity_poly.type
_entity_poly.pdbx_seq_one_letter_code
_entity_poly.pdbx_strand_id
1 'polypeptide(L)'
;MKQYYDHYKTGMKMKSVITSIFFISVLFLSNSLGQANPQELLKNIQDKFNSINDLSADLAQSVNGKINLKGKVFYKKDNHLRFEFENNVIVSDGETSWNYSKKQNKVIISDYDSEGNKILSIRQIF
;
A
#
# COMPACT_ATOMS: atom_id res chain seq x y z
N MET A 1 -53.51 39.33 25.87
CA MET A 1 -52.07 39.62 25.62
C MET A 1 -51.15 38.45 25.95
N LYS A 2 -51.19 37.83 27.14
CA LYS A 2 -50.29 36.74 27.54
C LYS A 2 -50.32 35.49 26.62
N GLN A 3 -51.51 35.01 26.26
CA GLN A 3 -51.69 33.85 25.36
C GLN A 3 -51.14 34.07 23.94
N TYR A 4 -51.23 35.28 23.41
CA TYR A 4 -50.69 35.63 22.08
C TYR A 4 -49.16 35.63 22.08
N TYR A 5 -48.55 36.18 23.14
CA TYR A 5 -47.11 36.19 23.33
C TYR A 5 -46.54 34.77 23.51
N ASP A 6 -47.23 33.92 24.28
CA ASP A 6 -46.82 32.54 24.52
C ASP A 6 -46.91 31.68 23.24
N HIS A 7 -47.94 31.88 22.41
CA HIS A 7 -48.06 31.22 21.11
C HIS A 7 -46.95 31.63 20.14
N TYR A 8 -46.63 32.93 20.06
CA TYR A 8 -45.54 33.46 19.21
C TYR A 8 -44.16 32.96 19.66
N LYS A 9 -43.90 32.96 20.98
CA LYS A 9 -42.66 32.45 21.58
C LYS A 9 -42.48 30.94 21.36
N THR A 10 -43.56 30.17 21.42
CA THR A 10 -43.55 28.72 21.14
C THR A 10 -43.25 28.44 19.66
N GLY A 11 -43.85 29.19 18.73
CA GLY A 11 -43.54 29.10 17.30
C GLY A 11 -42.09 29.48 16.96
N MET A 12 -41.53 30.50 17.62
CA MET A 12 -40.13 30.90 17.43
C MET A 12 -39.13 29.88 17.99
N LYS A 13 -39.42 29.29 19.16
CA LYS A 13 -38.63 28.17 19.73
C LYS A 13 -38.67 26.93 18.84
N MET A 14 -39.84 26.59 18.29
CA MET A 14 -40.01 25.43 17.40
C MET A 14 -39.23 25.60 16.09
N LYS A 15 -39.23 26.80 15.49
CA LYS A 15 -38.40 27.12 14.34
C LYS A 15 -36.90 27.00 14.65
N SER A 16 -36.44 27.52 15.79
CA SER A 16 -35.04 27.41 16.22
C SER A 16 -34.59 25.96 16.49
N VAL A 17 -35.47 25.11 17.02
CA VAL A 17 -35.20 23.67 17.20
C VAL A 17 -35.08 22.96 15.85
N ILE A 18 -35.97 23.26 14.90
CA ILE A 18 -35.91 22.69 13.55
C ILE A 18 -34.63 23.10 12.82
N THR A 19 -34.23 24.38 12.92
CA THR A 19 -32.97 24.86 12.31
C THR A 19 -31.75 24.19 12.95
N SER A 20 -31.74 23.99 14.27
CA SER A 20 -30.67 23.27 14.97
C SER A 20 -30.60 21.79 14.59
N ILE A 21 -31.73 21.11 14.44
CA ILE A 21 -31.79 19.72 13.98
C ILE A 21 -31.25 19.60 12.54
N PHE A 22 -31.64 20.52 11.66
CA PHE A 22 -31.13 20.56 10.30
C PHE A 22 -29.60 20.76 10.27
N PHE A 23 -29.08 21.71 11.06
CA PHE A 23 -27.65 21.98 11.15
C PHE A 23 -26.86 20.76 11.68
N ILE A 24 -27.39 20.07 12.69
CA ILE A 24 -26.80 18.83 13.23
C ILE A 24 -26.82 17.72 12.17
N SER A 25 -27.90 17.56 11.40
CA SER A 25 -27.98 16.54 10.34
C SER A 25 -26.95 16.76 9.22
N VAL A 26 -26.67 18.02 8.87
CA VAL A 26 -25.65 18.38 7.88
C VAL A 26 -24.24 18.06 8.37
N LEU A 27 -23.98 18.19 9.67
CA LEU A 27 -22.69 17.83 10.29
C LEU A 27 -22.47 16.31 10.36
N PHE A 28 -23.52 15.50 10.42
CA PHE A 28 -23.41 14.03 10.39
C PHE A 28 -23.15 13.47 8.99
N LEU A 29 -23.60 14.16 7.93
CA LEU A 29 -23.43 13.72 6.53
C LEU A 29 -22.00 13.92 6.00
N SER A 30 -21.19 14.80 6.59
CA SER A 30 -19.83 15.09 6.15
C SER A 30 -18.76 14.12 6.67
N ASN A 31 -19.11 13.20 7.58
CA ASN A 31 -18.17 12.21 8.14
C ASN A 31 -17.95 10.96 7.26
N SER A 32 -18.65 10.81 6.13
CA SER A 32 -18.58 9.62 5.27
C SER A 32 -17.74 9.76 4.00
N LEU A 33 -17.21 10.95 3.69
CA LEU A 33 -16.62 11.25 2.37
C LEU A 33 -15.10 11.00 2.22
N GLY A 34 -14.46 10.31 3.17
CA GLY A 34 -12.99 10.24 3.20
C GLY A 34 -12.35 8.92 3.64
N GLN A 35 -13.11 7.85 3.83
CA GLN A 35 -12.49 6.56 4.14
C GLN A 35 -12.15 5.85 2.83
N ALA A 36 -10.88 5.94 2.42
CA ALA A 36 -10.34 5.06 1.38
C ALA A 36 -10.59 3.62 1.84
N ASN A 37 -11.43 2.91 1.09
CA ASN A 37 -11.74 1.51 1.37
C ASN A 37 -10.42 0.72 1.29
N PRO A 38 -9.95 0.08 2.39
CA PRO A 38 -8.67 -0.63 2.38
C PRO A 38 -8.59 -1.73 1.32
N GLN A 39 -9.72 -2.36 0.98
CA GLN A 39 -9.80 -3.36 -0.07
C GLN A 39 -9.65 -2.73 -1.46
N GLU A 40 -10.21 -1.55 -1.68
CA GLU A 40 -10.06 -0.81 -2.94
C GLU A 40 -8.61 -0.32 -3.11
N LEU A 41 -7.99 0.19 -2.05
CA LEU A 41 -6.58 0.58 -2.07
C LEU A 41 -5.67 -0.61 -2.40
N LEU A 42 -5.89 -1.76 -1.74
CA LEU A 42 -5.15 -2.99 -2.01
C LEU A 42 -5.31 -3.42 -3.47
N LYS A 43 -6.56 -3.45 -3.97
CA LYS A 43 -6.85 -3.80 -5.36
C LYS A 43 -6.14 -2.88 -6.34
N ASN A 44 -6.16 -1.57 -6.11
CA ASN A 44 -5.48 -0.61 -6.99
C ASN A 44 -3.96 -0.80 -7.01
N ILE A 45 -3.35 -1.16 -5.88
CA ILE A 45 -1.91 -1.49 -5.82
C ILE A 45 -1.63 -2.77 -6.60
N GLN A 46 -2.44 -3.82 -6.39
CA GLN A 46 -2.33 -5.09 -7.10
C GLN A 46 -2.49 -4.93 -8.62
N ASP A 47 -3.53 -4.22 -9.06
CA ASP A 47 -3.81 -3.98 -10.48
C ASP A 47 -2.68 -3.20 -11.13
N LYS A 48 -2.15 -2.19 -10.44
CA LYS A 48 -0.99 -1.44 -10.93
C LYS A 48 0.25 -2.32 -11.02
N PHE A 49 0.54 -3.15 -10.03
CA PHE A 49 1.67 -4.08 -10.09
C PHE A 49 1.50 -5.12 -11.22
N ASN A 50 0.31 -5.69 -11.37
CA ASN A 50 -0.03 -6.66 -12.43
C ASN A 50 0.10 -6.10 -13.85
N SER A 51 -0.02 -4.77 -14.00
CA SER A 51 0.14 -4.07 -15.28
C SER A 51 1.60 -3.92 -15.71
N ILE A 52 2.56 -4.09 -14.80
CA ILE A 52 3.99 -3.98 -15.08
C ILE A 52 4.49 -5.26 -15.75
N ASN A 53 4.95 -5.14 -16.99
CA ASN A 53 5.59 -6.25 -17.71
C ASN A 53 7.06 -6.41 -17.32
N ASP A 54 7.77 -5.30 -17.16
CA ASP A 54 9.15 -5.25 -16.70
C ASP A 54 9.44 -3.93 -15.98
N LEU A 55 10.46 -3.96 -15.12
CA LEU A 55 10.93 -2.83 -14.34
C LEU A 55 12.42 -3.01 -14.08
N SER A 56 13.17 -1.91 -14.12
CA SER A 56 14.53 -1.85 -13.60
C SER A 56 14.71 -0.63 -12.71
N ALA A 57 15.42 -0.79 -11.59
CA ALA A 57 15.73 0.31 -10.69
C ALA A 57 17.07 0.11 -9.99
N ASP A 58 17.71 1.23 -9.62
CA ASP A 58 18.82 1.21 -8.68
C ASP A 58 18.28 1.15 -7.24
N LEU A 59 18.91 0.35 -6.39
CA LEU A 59 18.57 0.14 -5.00
C LEU A 59 19.67 0.68 -4.08
N ALA A 60 19.26 1.37 -3.02
CA ALA A 60 20.13 1.73 -1.90
C ALA A 60 19.38 1.51 -0.58
N GLN A 61 19.84 0.57 0.24
CA GLN A 61 19.35 0.39 1.61
C GLN A 61 20.22 1.20 2.56
N SER A 62 19.58 1.87 3.52
CA SER A 62 20.24 2.62 4.58
C SER A 62 19.78 2.13 5.94
N VAL A 63 20.73 1.88 6.85
CA VAL A 63 20.47 1.54 8.25
C VAL A 63 21.15 2.60 9.11
N ASN A 64 20.39 3.25 9.99
CA ASN A 64 20.86 4.37 10.83
C ASN A 64 21.53 5.49 10.01
N GLY A 65 20.96 5.84 8.86
CA GLY A 65 21.45 6.90 7.98
C GLY A 65 22.68 6.54 7.15
N LYS A 66 23.23 5.33 7.29
CA LYS A 66 24.36 4.84 6.48
C LYS A 66 23.88 3.84 5.45
N ILE A 67 24.26 4.07 4.20
CA ILE A 67 24.01 3.12 3.12
C ILE A 67 24.84 1.86 3.37
N ASN A 68 24.18 0.73 3.60
CA ASN A 68 24.80 -0.56 3.89
C ASN A 68 24.71 -1.53 2.71
N LEU A 69 23.81 -1.28 1.75
CA LEU A 69 23.63 -2.11 0.56
C LEU A 69 23.28 -1.22 -0.64
N LYS A 70 23.95 -1.48 -1.77
CA LYS A 70 23.63 -0.88 -3.07
C LYS A 70 23.54 -1.96 -4.11
N GLY A 71 22.65 -1.79 -5.09
CA GLY A 71 22.51 -2.74 -6.17
C GLY A 71 21.55 -2.27 -7.25
N LYS A 72 21.18 -3.20 -8.12
CA LYS A 72 20.14 -3.04 -9.13
C LYS A 72 19.11 -4.13 -8.95
N VAL A 73 17.85 -3.80 -9.19
CA VAL A 73 16.76 -4.76 -9.33
C VAL A 73 16.25 -4.72 -10.75
N PHE A 74 15.99 -5.92 -11.28
CA PHE A 74 15.27 -6.12 -12.51
C PHE A 74 14.12 -7.07 -12.18
N TYR A 75 12.93 -6.68 -12.61
CA TYR A 75 11.74 -7.49 -12.55
C TYR A 75 11.22 -7.65 -13.97
N LYS A 76 10.73 -8.83 -14.25
CA LYS A 76 9.88 -9.12 -15.39
C LYS A 76 8.71 -9.96 -14.88
N LYS A 77 7.59 -9.87 -15.56
CA LYS A 77 6.38 -10.65 -15.28
C LYS A 77 6.70 -12.15 -15.12
N ASP A 78 5.79 -12.85 -14.45
CA ASP A 78 5.91 -14.28 -14.17
C ASP A 78 7.11 -14.59 -13.27
N ASN A 79 7.28 -13.80 -12.21
CA ASN A 79 8.25 -14.02 -11.12
C ASN A 79 9.73 -14.08 -11.58
N HIS A 80 10.01 -13.53 -12.77
CA HIS A 80 11.37 -13.35 -13.24
C HIS A 80 12.00 -12.15 -12.52
N LEU A 81 13.04 -12.42 -11.75
CA LEU A 81 13.65 -11.44 -10.88
C LEU A 81 15.16 -11.52 -10.97
N ARG A 82 15.83 -10.37 -10.91
CA ARG A 82 17.28 -10.31 -10.77
C ARG A 82 17.67 -9.19 -9.82
N PHE A 83 18.43 -9.53 -8.79
CA PHE A 83 19.15 -8.57 -7.96
C PHE A 83 20.64 -8.67 -8.25
N GLU A 84 21.24 -7.52 -8.52
CA GLU A 84 22.69 -7.39 -8.66
C GLU A 84 23.21 -6.54 -7.53
N PHE A 85 23.96 -7.17 -6.63
CA PHE A 85 24.75 -6.48 -5.62
C PHE A 85 26.24 -6.56 -6.00
N GLU A 86 27.07 -5.84 -5.25
CA GLU A 86 28.52 -5.86 -5.45
C GLU A 86 29.07 -7.29 -5.48
N ASN A 87 28.74 -8.07 -4.45
CA ASN A 87 29.33 -9.40 -4.21
C ASN A 87 28.41 -10.59 -4.50
N ASN A 88 27.12 -10.36 -4.77
CA ASN A 88 26.16 -11.42 -5.02
C ASN A 88 25.24 -11.06 -6.21
N VAL A 89 24.84 -12.08 -6.96
CA VAL A 89 23.77 -11.97 -7.96
C VAL A 89 22.70 -12.98 -7.59
N ILE A 90 21.46 -12.52 -7.46
CA ILE A 90 20.31 -13.38 -7.17
C ILE A 90 19.42 -13.34 -8.40
N VAL A 91 19.07 -14.50 -8.96
CA VAL A 91 18.20 -14.62 -10.14
C VAL A 91 17.07 -15.58 -9.81
N SER A 92 15.88 -15.33 -10.35
CA SER A 92 14.74 -16.24 -10.33
C SER A 92 14.08 -16.26 -11.70
N ASP A 93 13.62 -17.42 -12.14
CA ASP A 93 12.77 -17.62 -13.32
C ASP A 93 11.30 -17.89 -12.97
N GLY A 94 10.97 -17.88 -11.67
CA GLY A 94 9.63 -18.16 -11.16
C GLY A 94 9.41 -19.61 -10.72
N GLU A 95 10.34 -20.52 -11.03
CA GLU A 95 10.34 -21.90 -10.54
C GLU A 95 11.53 -22.15 -9.61
N THR A 96 12.70 -21.65 -9.99
CA THR A 96 13.96 -21.84 -9.28
C THR A 96 14.67 -20.50 -9.05
N SER A 97 15.45 -20.45 -7.98
CA SER A 97 16.26 -19.30 -7.58
C SER A 97 17.72 -19.70 -7.51
N TRP A 98 18.59 -18.80 -7.99
CA TRP A 98 20.03 -18.94 -7.98
C TRP A 98 20.65 -17.77 -7.24
N ASN A 99 21.39 -18.07 -6.17
CA ASN A 99 22.21 -17.10 -5.48
C ASN A 99 23.68 -17.38 -5.76
N TYR A 100 24.28 -16.56 -6.60
CA TYR A 100 25.68 -16.61 -6.92
C TYR A 100 26.47 -15.66 -6.03
N SER A 101 27.37 -16.20 -5.21
CA SER A 101 28.35 -15.44 -4.46
C SER A 101 29.65 -15.31 -5.25
N LYS A 102 29.94 -14.09 -5.73
CA LYS A 102 31.18 -13.80 -6.47
C LYS A 102 32.43 -14.03 -5.62
N LYS A 103 32.34 -13.69 -4.33
CA LYS A 103 33.45 -13.85 -3.37
C LYS A 103 33.85 -15.31 -3.15
N GLN A 104 32.87 -16.20 -3.12
CA GLN A 104 33.10 -17.62 -2.83
C GLN A 104 33.19 -18.46 -4.11
N ASN A 105 32.87 -17.88 -5.27
CA ASN A 105 32.67 -18.59 -6.53
C ASN A 105 31.73 -19.81 -6.36
N LYS A 106 30.60 -19.58 -5.71
CA LYS A 106 29.60 -20.62 -5.38
C LYS A 106 28.20 -20.18 -5.75
N VAL A 107 27.42 -21.13 -6.23
CA VAL A 107 25.99 -20.97 -6.51
C VAL A 107 25.19 -21.85 -5.55
N ILE A 108 24.18 -21.25 -4.92
CA ILE A 108 23.15 -21.98 -4.19
C ILE A 108 21.89 -21.96 -5.06
N ILE A 109 21.31 -23.14 -5.29
CA ILE A 109 20.08 -23.33 -6.07
C ILE A 109 18.98 -23.77 -5.11
N SER A 110 17.82 -23.15 -5.19
CA SER A 110 16.67 -23.47 -4.36
C SER A 110 15.36 -23.25 -5.10
N ASP A 111 14.31 -23.96 -4.68
CA ASP A 111 12.96 -23.76 -5.20
C ASP A 111 12.45 -22.36 -4.84
N TYR A 112 11.76 -21.73 -5.78
CA TYR A 112 11.27 -20.35 -5.63
C TYR A 112 10.37 -20.16 -4.40
N ASP A 113 9.51 -21.13 -4.11
CA ASP A 113 8.53 -21.08 -3.02
C ASP A 113 9.04 -21.64 -1.68
N SER A 114 10.32 -22.01 -1.58
CA SER A 114 10.90 -22.45 -0.30
C SER A 114 10.85 -21.31 0.74
N GLU A 115 10.65 -21.64 2.02
CA GLU A 115 10.32 -20.65 3.06
C GLU A 115 11.34 -19.51 3.23
N GLY A 116 12.58 -19.68 2.75
CA GLY A 116 13.62 -18.64 2.72
C GLY A 116 13.59 -17.70 1.50
N ASN A 117 12.89 -18.07 0.42
CA ASN A 117 12.85 -17.35 -0.85
C ASN A 117 11.57 -16.52 -1.06
N LYS A 118 10.58 -16.63 -0.16
CA LYS A 118 9.33 -15.85 -0.22
C LYS A 118 9.54 -14.34 -0.33
N ILE A 119 10.68 -13.82 0.14
CA ILE A 119 11.10 -12.41 0.01
C ILE A 119 11.28 -11.98 -1.46
N LEU A 120 11.57 -12.93 -2.36
CA LEU A 120 11.71 -12.70 -3.81
C LEU A 120 10.36 -12.71 -4.54
N SER A 121 9.29 -13.12 -3.85
CA SER A 121 7.93 -13.14 -4.39
C SER A 121 7.23 -11.81 -4.11
N ILE A 122 7.53 -10.80 -4.94
CA ILE A 122 6.89 -9.48 -4.86
C ILE A 122 5.36 -9.61 -4.98
N ARG A 123 4.86 -10.59 -5.73
CA ARG A 123 3.43 -10.92 -5.81
C ARG A 123 2.80 -11.36 -4.50
N GLN A 124 3.55 -12.00 -3.59
CA GLN A 124 3.00 -12.45 -2.30
C GLN A 124 2.93 -11.32 -1.27
N ILE A 125 3.52 -10.14 -1.55
CA ILE A 125 3.50 -8.96 -0.69
C ILE A 125 2.26 -8.09 -0.98
N PHE A 126 1.70 -8.15 -2.19
CA PHE A 126 0.59 -7.30 -2.64
C PHE A 126 -0.61 -8.10 -3.09
#